data_AF-A0A7W8QX22-F1
#
_entry.id   AF-A0A7W8QX22-F1
#
_cell.length_a   1.000
_cell.length_b   1.000
_cell.length_c   1.000
_cell.angle_alpha   90.00
_cell.angle_beta   90.00
_cell.angle_gamma   90.00
#
_symmetry.space_group_name_H-M   'P 1'
#
loop_
_entity.id
_entity.type
_entity.pdbx_description
1 polymer ?
#
loop_
_entity_poly.entity_id
_entity_poly.type
_entity_poly.pdbx_seq_one_letter_code
_entity_poly.pdbx_strand_id
1 'polypeptide(L)'
;MNRPDFNKSHMGTFAVNMQGYGMYERAEIFSDYIAHQHERGLWNYRNVCISGCRPEVELDLPDTLRHIKHKTFVATVFNDYLGFSQHPAVKAAAIAAIDRYGVGVTASPAIGGQMDFHREIEQATAAFLDRKVPFCLPRAIRPTALPCAHW
;
A
#
# COMPACT_ATOMS: atom_id res chain seq x y z
N MET A 1 -31.09 7.95 15.19
CA MET A 1 -30.58 6.72 14.53
C MET A 1 -29.75 5.95 15.55
N ASN A 2 -29.89 4.63 15.66
CA ASN A 2 -29.11 3.85 16.64
C ASN A 2 -27.66 3.73 16.18
N ARG A 3 -26.71 4.06 17.07
CA ARG A 3 -25.28 3.92 16.77
C ARG A 3 -24.92 2.45 16.47
N PRO A 4 -24.01 2.19 15.52
CA PRO A 4 -23.62 0.82 15.16
C PRO A 4 -22.86 0.13 16.30
N ASP A 5 -23.06 -1.18 16.45
CA ASP A 5 -22.32 -2.02 17.40
C ASP A 5 -20.88 -2.25 16.90
N PHE A 6 -19.91 -1.63 17.58
CA PHE A 6 -18.49 -1.70 17.22
C PHE A 6 -17.84 -3.06 17.50
N ASN A 7 -18.46 -3.96 18.27
CA ASN A 7 -17.93 -5.31 18.50
C ASN A 7 -18.21 -6.26 17.33
N LYS A 8 -19.25 -5.97 16.54
CA LYS A 8 -19.64 -6.74 15.35
C LYS A 8 -19.24 -6.07 14.03
N SER A 9 -18.73 -4.84 14.11
CA SER A 9 -18.38 -4.03 12.95
C SER A 9 -16.87 -4.00 12.74
N HIS A 10 -16.37 -4.63 11.69
CA HIS A 10 -15.02 -4.40 11.17
C HIS A 10 -15.01 -3.26 10.15
N MET A 11 -13.84 -2.64 9.89
CA MET A 11 -13.69 -1.46 9.03
C MET A 11 -14.43 -1.57 7.67
N GLY A 12 -14.46 -2.75 7.05
CA GLY A 12 -15.20 -2.99 5.80
C GLY A 12 -16.73 -2.88 5.92
N THR A 13 -17.30 -3.15 7.10
CA THR A 13 -18.76 -3.02 7.36
C THR A 13 -19.17 -1.58 7.57
N PHE A 14 -18.27 -0.71 8.04
CA PHE A 14 -18.56 0.70 8.29
C PHE A 14 -19.02 1.42 7.01
N ALA A 15 -18.41 1.13 5.86
CA ALA A 15 -18.81 1.75 4.59
C ALA A 15 -20.20 1.29 4.10
N VAL A 16 -20.56 0.04 4.37
CA VAL A 16 -21.82 -0.56 3.90
C VAL A 16 -23.00 -0.17 4.79
N ASN A 17 -22.79 -0.01 6.09
CA ASN A 17 -23.86 0.21 7.08
C ASN A 17 -24.15 1.70 7.41
N MET A 18 -23.56 2.64 6.66
CA MET A 18 -23.73 4.09 6.86
C MET A 18 -24.68 4.77 5.86
N GLN A 19 -25.38 3.99 5.04
CA GLN A 19 -26.38 4.52 4.11
C GLN A 19 -27.51 5.18 4.92
N GLY A 20 -27.68 6.50 4.76
CA GLY A 20 -28.68 7.31 5.48
C GLY A 20 -28.13 8.30 6.51
N TYR A 21 -26.86 8.18 6.94
CA TYR A 21 -26.22 9.17 7.82
C TYR A 21 -25.67 10.36 7.01
N GLY A 22 -25.80 11.57 7.57
CA GLY A 22 -25.15 12.78 7.08
C GLY A 22 -23.63 12.73 7.22
N MET A 23 -22.92 13.61 6.51
CA MET A 23 -21.44 13.63 6.51
C MET A 23 -20.85 13.80 7.93
N TYR A 24 -21.40 14.70 8.73
CA TYR A 24 -20.93 14.95 10.10
C TYR A 24 -21.22 13.78 11.04
N GLU A 25 -22.40 13.17 10.93
CA GLU A 25 -22.75 12.00 11.73
C GLU A 25 -21.84 10.81 11.44
N ARG A 26 -21.46 10.61 10.17
CA ARG A 26 -20.47 9.59 9.78
C ARG A 26 -19.10 9.87 10.37
N ALA A 27 -18.68 11.13 10.41
CA ALA A 27 -17.41 11.53 11.01
C ALA A 27 -17.39 11.26 12.52
N GLU A 28 -18.47 11.58 13.23
CA GLU A 28 -18.62 11.26 14.66
C GLU A 28 -18.56 9.75 14.91
N ILE A 29 -19.32 8.96 14.16
CA ILE A 29 -19.33 7.49 14.28
C ILE A 29 -17.93 6.91 14.01
N PHE A 30 -17.21 7.45 13.03
CA PHE A 30 -15.84 7.02 12.73
C PHE A 30 -14.87 7.40 13.85
N SER A 31 -15.02 8.59 14.43
CA SER A 31 -14.23 9.02 15.59
C SER A 31 -14.46 8.10 16.79
N ASP A 32 -15.71 7.77 17.08
CA ASP A 32 -16.09 6.87 18.16
C ASP A 32 -15.53 5.45 17.93
N TYR A 33 -15.54 4.96 16.69
CA TYR A 33 -14.92 3.69 16.34
C TYR A 33 -13.41 3.70 16.57
N ILE A 34 -12.71 4.77 16.18
CA ILE A 34 -11.26 4.91 16.44
C ILE A 34 -11.00 4.87 17.94
N ALA A 35 -11.76 5.62 18.74
CA ALA A 35 -11.63 5.63 20.19
C ALA A 35 -11.83 4.22 20.79
N HIS A 36 -12.89 3.52 20.38
CA HIS A 36 -13.17 2.14 20.79
C HIS A 36 -12.04 1.17 20.46
N GLN A 37 -11.43 1.28 19.27
CA GLN A 37 -10.30 0.44 18.88
C GLN A 37 -9.02 0.76 19.66
N HIS A 38 -8.81 2.03 20.02
CA HIS A 38 -7.71 2.47 20.87
C HIS A 38 -7.84 1.91 22.29
N GLU A 39 -9.03 1.97 22.91
CA GLU A 39 -9.30 1.43 24.25
C GLU A 39 -9.04 -0.09 24.32
N ARG A 40 -9.33 -0.80 23.24
CA ARG A 40 -9.11 -2.26 23.15
C ARG A 40 -7.66 -2.63 22.83
N GLY A 41 -6.78 -1.67 22.54
CA GLY A 41 -5.41 -1.93 22.10
C GLY A 41 -5.33 -2.63 20.73
N LEU A 42 -6.39 -2.58 19.93
CA LEU A 42 -6.48 -3.23 18.61
C LEU A 42 -6.22 -2.26 17.44
N TRP A 43 -5.90 -1.02 17.76
CA TRP A 43 -5.58 -0.01 16.76
C TRP A 43 -4.13 -0.12 16.31
N ASN A 44 -3.91 -0.88 15.23
CA ASN A 44 -2.57 -1.12 14.66
C ASN A 44 -2.10 -0.04 13.68
N TYR A 45 -2.86 1.04 13.52
CA TYR A 45 -2.50 2.13 12.60
C TYR A 45 -1.43 3.02 13.24
N ARG A 46 -0.37 3.33 12.49
CA ARG A 46 0.82 4.10 12.92
C ARG A 46 1.87 3.36 13.78
N ASN A 47 1.93 2.02 13.72
CA ASN A 47 3.16 1.34 14.15
C ASN A 47 4.30 1.77 13.21
N VAL A 48 5.35 2.38 13.74
CA VAL A 48 6.43 2.94 12.92
C VAL A 48 7.55 1.91 12.78
N CYS A 49 7.84 1.49 11.55
CA CYS A 49 8.99 0.65 11.26
C CYS A 49 10.24 1.52 11.03
N ILE A 50 11.30 1.28 11.81
CA ILE A 50 12.53 2.09 11.80
C ILE A 50 13.60 1.47 10.88
N SER A 51 13.72 0.14 10.87
CA SER A 51 14.84 -0.59 10.25
C SER A 51 14.67 -0.92 8.75
N GLY A 52 13.53 -0.52 8.16
CA GLY A 52 13.15 -0.85 6.78
C GLY A 52 12.65 -2.29 6.59
N CYS A 53 12.41 -2.70 5.34
CA CYS A 53 11.93 -4.05 5.00
C CYS A 53 13.07 -5.09 5.13
N ARG A 54 13.08 -5.87 6.21
CA ARG A 54 14.09 -6.89 6.51
C ARG A 54 13.45 -8.08 7.23
N PRO A 55 14.12 -9.25 7.31
CA PRO A 55 13.64 -10.40 8.09
C PRO A 55 13.44 -10.07 9.57
N GLU A 56 14.29 -9.18 10.11
CA GLU A 56 14.16 -8.62 11.46
C GLU A 56 13.85 -7.13 11.37
N VAL A 57 12.83 -6.68 12.09
CA VAL A 57 12.35 -5.30 12.10
C VAL A 57 12.37 -4.68 13.46
N GLU A 58 12.73 -3.41 13.51
CA GLU A 58 12.57 -2.57 14.68
C GLU A 58 11.31 -1.73 14.54
N LEU A 59 10.40 -1.88 15.51
CA LEU A 59 9.14 -1.14 15.55
C LEU A 59 9.14 -0.17 16.73
N ASP A 60 8.81 1.09 16.46
CA ASP A 60 8.37 2.03 17.48
C ASP A 60 6.87 1.84 17.69
N LEU A 61 6.56 1.14 18.78
CA LEU A 61 5.20 0.81 19.15
C LEU A 61 4.64 1.89 20.08
N PRO A 62 3.36 2.28 19.91
CA PRO A 62 2.72 3.22 20.82
C PRO A 62 2.65 2.66 22.24
N ASP A 63 2.55 3.58 23.19
CA ASP A 63 2.50 3.29 24.63
C ASP A 63 1.39 2.32 25.06
N THR A 64 0.36 2.13 24.25
CA THR A 64 -0.71 1.15 24.49
C THR A 64 -0.22 -0.30 24.43
N LEU A 65 0.94 -0.57 23.82
CA LEU A 65 1.55 -1.90 23.71
C LEU A 65 2.72 -2.11 24.70
N ARG A 66 2.82 -1.26 25.76
CA ARG A 66 3.90 -1.21 26.78
C ARG A 66 4.32 -2.53 27.44
N HIS A 67 3.56 -3.60 27.29
CA HIS A 67 3.93 -4.93 27.78
C HIS A 67 4.99 -5.62 26.90
N ILE A 68 5.19 -5.16 25.66
CA ILE A 68 6.16 -5.73 24.74
C ILE A 68 7.53 -5.06 24.99
N LYS A 69 8.40 -5.76 25.73
CA LYS A 69 9.76 -5.27 26.08
C LYS A 69 10.73 -5.22 24.89
N HIS A 70 10.51 -6.07 23.89
CA HIS A 70 11.41 -6.19 22.75
C HIS A 70 10.95 -5.26 21.62
N LYS A 71 11.86 -4.41 21.11
CA LYS A 71 11.58 -3.52 19.97
C LYS A 71 11.89 -4.16 18.62
N THR A 72 12.61 -5.28 18.63
CA THR A 72 12.96 -6.04 17.42
C THR A 72 11.97 -7.19 17.25
N PHE A 73 11.58 -7.53 16.02
CA PHE A 73 10.63 -8.59 15.74
C PHE A 73 11.02 -9.31 14.45
N VAL A 74 10.61 -10.56 14.31
CA VAL A 74 10.69 -11.25 13.02
C VAL A 74 9.52 -10.78 12.16
N ALA A 75 9.80 -10.25 10.97
CA ALA A 75 8.79 -9.71 10.06
C ALA A 75 8.18 -10.82 9.21
N THR A 76 6.91 -11.14 9.47
CA THR A 76 6.12 -12.11 8.70
C THR A 76 5.04 -11.46 7.84
N VAL A 77 4.96 -10.12 7.86
CA VAL A 77 3.89 -9.33 7.23
C VAL A 77 4.32 -8.62 5.95
N PHE A 78 5.62 -8.60 5.64
CA PHE A 78 6.09 -7.98 4.41
C PHE A 78 5.84 -8.86 3.20
N ASN A 79 5.45 -8.23 2.10
CA ASN A 79 5.24 -8.90 0.81
C ASN A 79 6.52 -8.98 -0.04
N ASP A 80 7.69 -8.73 0.55
CA ASP A 80 8.98 -8.84 -0.13
C ASP A 80 9.55 -10.25 0.03
N TYR A 81 8.92 -11.21 -0.67
CA TYR A 81 9.25 -12.64 -0.54
C TYR A 81 10.69 -12.99 -0.95
N LEU A 82 11.25 -12.25 -1.90
CA LEU A 82 12.58 -12.52 -2.47
C LEU A 82 13.66 -11.56 -1.92
N GLY A 83 13.29 -10.60 -1.07
CA GLY A 83 14.22 -9.61 -0.52
C GLY A 83 14.75 -8.62 -1.56
N PHE A 84 14.08 -8.47 -2.71
CA PHE A 84 14.57 -7.62 -3.80
C PHE A 84 14.54 -6.14 -3.45
N SER A 85 13.69 -5.70 -2.51
CA SER A 85 13.71 -4.32 -2.04
C SER A 85 15.05 -3.93 -1.40
N GLN A 86 15.79 -4.91 -0.87
CA GLN A 86 17.09 -4.70 -0.22
C GLN A 86 18.27 -5.16 -1.06
N HIS A 87 18.05 -5.69 -2.27
CA HIS A 87 19.12 -6.20 -3.10
C HIS A 87 20.05 -5.07 -3.58
N PRO A 88 21.39 -5.19 -3.43
CA PRO A 88 22.33 -4.12 -3.78
C PRO A 88 22.21 -3.63 -5.22
N ALA A 89 22.02 -4.54 -6.18
CA ALA A 89 21.86 -4.18 -7.58
C ALA A 89 20.59 -3.37 -7.86
N VAL A 90 19.49 -3.66 -7.13
CA VAL A 90 18.22 -2.92 -7.29
C VAL A 90 18.37 -1.51 -6.73
N LYS A 91 19.01 -1.37 -5.56
CA LYS A 91 19.32 -0.04 -4.99
C LYS A 91 20.22 0.79 -5.90
N ALA A 92 21.28 0.17 -6.43
CA ALA A 92 22.19 0.85 -7.35
C ALA A 92 21.47 1.33 -8.62
N ALA A 93 20.64 0.47 -9.23
CA ALA A 93 19.83 0.83 -10.40
C ALA A 93 18.84 1.97 -10.08
N ALA A 94 18.19 1.94 -8.92
CA ALA A 94 17.27 2.99 -8.48
C ALA A 94 17.97 4.34 -8.28
N ILE A 95 19.14 4.34 -7.63
CA ILE A 95 19.95 5.57 -7.44
C ILE A 95 20.38 6.14 -8.78
N ALA A 96 20.91 5.30 -9.68
CA ALA A 96 21.31 5.73 -11.02
C ALA A 96 20.14 6.28 -11.84
N ALA A 97 18.95 5.70 -11.71
CA ALA A 97 17.75 6.20 -12.36
C ALA A 97 17.32 7.56 -11.80
N ILE A 98 17.39 7.75 -10.48
CA ILE A 98 17.10 9.05 -9.85
C ILE A 98 18.10 10.12 -10.34
N ASP A 99 19.39 9.79 -10.40
CA ASP A 99 20.42 10.71 -10.87
C ASP A 99 20.22 11.10 -12.34
N ARG A 100 19.74 10.15 -13.19
CA ARG A 100 19.55 10.38 -14.62
C ARG A 100 18.22 11.05 -14.98
N TYR A 101 17.12 10.66 -14.34
CA TYR A 101 15.75 11.04 -14.74
C TYR A 101 15.02 11.90 -13.69
N GLY A 102 15.57 12.05 -12.49
CA GLY A 102 14.89 12.65 -11.35
C GLY A 102 13.89 11.69 -10.69
N VAL A 103 13.12 12.21 -9.75
CA VAL A 103 12.21 11.42 -8.89
C VAL A 103 10.84 11.13 -9.53
N GLY A 104 10.48 11.80 -10.62
CA GLY A 104 9.16 11.65 -11.22
C GLY A 104 8.99 12.36 -12.55
N VAL A 105 8.07 11.83 -13.34
CA VAL A 105 7.84 12.22 -14.75
C VAL A 105 6.91 13.43 -14.89
N THR A 106 6.01 13.69 -13.92
CA THR A 106 5.03 14.80 -13.89
C THR A 106 4.12 14.96 -15.13
N ALA A 107 4.20 14.04 -16.09
CA ALA A 107 3.47 14.06 -17.35
C ALA A 107 2.95 12.65 -17.67
N SER A 108 1.83 12.57 -18.40
CA SER A 108 1.34 11.28 -18.88
C SER A 108 2.17 10.80 -20.08
N PRO A 109 2.24 9.47 -20.34
CA PRO A 109 2.92 8.95 -21.53
C PRO A 109 2.47 9.63 -22.83
N ALA A 110 1.17 9.96 -22.93
CA ALA A 110 0.56 10.57 -24.12
C ALA A 110 1.08 11.98 -24.44
N ILE A 111 1.56 12.74 -23.45
CA ILE A 111 2.05 14.12 -23.64
C ILE A 111 3.56 14.25 -23.49
N GLY A 112 4.29 13.13 -23.47
CA GLY A 112 5.76 13.12 -23.36
C GLY A 112 6.31 12.58 -22.03
N GLY A 113 5.48 11.95 -21.20
CA GLY A 113 5.92 11.30 -19.96
C GLY A 113 6.55 9.91 -20.13
N GLN A 114 6.65 9.39 -21.35
CA GLN A 114 7.21 8.06 -21.57
C GLN A 114 8.74 8.10 -21.64
N MET A 115 9.40 7.66 -20.56
CA MET A 115 10.87 7.50 -20.53
C MET A 115 11.32 6.16 -21.12
N ASP A 116 12.57 6.06 -21.55
CA ASP A 116 13.19 4.86 -22.14
C ASP A 116 13.11 3.63 -21.21
N PHE A 117 13.35 3.79 -19.90
CA PHE A 117 13.25 2.68 -18.95
C PHE A 117 11.82 2.12 -18.82
N HIS A 118 10.76 2.89 -19.10
CA HIS A 118 9.40 2.34 -19.13
C HIS A 118 9.27 1.30 -20.25
N ARG A 119 9.80 1.62 -21.43
CA ARG A 119 9.79 0.71 -22.58
C ARG A 119 10.61 -0.55 -22.29
N GLU A 120 11.77 -0.41 -21.66
CA GLU A 120 12.62 -1.56 -21.29
C GLU A 120 11.92 -2.50 -20.29
N ILE A 121 11.30 -1.95 -19.24
CA ILE A 121 10.56 -2.74 -18.24
C ILE A 121 9.36 -3.43 -18.87
N GLU A 122 8.61 -2.74 -19.74
CA GLU A 122 7.48 -3.33 -20.46
C GLU A 122 7.90 -4.52 -21.32
N GLN A 123 9.00 -4.39 -22.07
CA GLN A 123 9.55 -5.47 -22.90
C GLN A 123 10.06 -6.63 -22.05
N ALA A 124 10.81 -6.35 -20.98
CA ALA A 124 11.33 -7.38 -20.09
C ALA A 124 10.20 -8.13 -19.37
N THR A 125 9.15 -7.42 -18.94
CA THR A 125 7.99 -8.02 -18.28
C THR A 125 7.16 -8.86 -19.26
N ALA A 126 6.96 -8.36 -20.49
CA ALA A 126 6.28 -9.12 -21.53
C ALA A 126 7.04 -10.42 -21.87
N ALA A 127 8.37 -10.36 -21.99
CA ALA A 127 9.20 -11.54 -22.20
C ALA A 127 9.15 -12.52 -21.01
N PHE A 128 9.20 -12.02 -19.77
CA PHE A 128 9.11 -12.85 -18.57
C PHE A 128 7.76 -13.56 -18.42
N LEU A 129 6.67 -12.89 -18.82
CA LEU A 129 5.30 -13.42 -18.75
C LEU A 129 4.84 -14.15 -20.02
N ASP A 130 5.71 -14.31 -21.02
CA ASP A 130 5.41 -14.85 -22.35
C ASP A 130 4.17 -14.18 -23.00
N ARG A 131 4.14 -12.84 -22.96
CA ARG A 131 3.07 -12.02 -23.53
C ARG A 131 3.58 -11.27 -24.75
N LYS A 132 2.73 -11.20 -25.79
CA LYS A 132 3.05 -10.52 -27.06
C LYS A 132 2.95 -8.99 -26.99
N VAL A 133 2.26 -8.43 -25.99
CA VAL A 133 2.02 -6.99 -25.87
C VAL A 133 2.66 -6.41 -24.62
N PRO A 134 3.49 -5.36 -24.73
CA PRO A 134 3.99 -4.61 -23.58
C PRO A 134 2.81 -3.92 -22.86
N PHE A 135 2.65 -4.20 -21.56
CA PHE A 135 1.56 -3.68 -20.74
C PHE A 135 2.06 -2.48 -19.92
N CYS A 136 1.48 -1.30 -20.17
CA CYS A 136 1.83 -0.07 -19.45
C CYS A 136 1.18 -0.09 -18.05
N LEU A 137 1.97 -0.17 -16.98
CA LEU A 137 1.52 -0.37 -15.61
C LEU A 137 1.55 0.93 -14.78
N PRO A 138 0.39 1.52 -14.41
CA PRO A 138 0.33 2.48 -13.31
C PRO A 138 -0.19 1.89 -11.99
N ARG A 139 -0.70 0.64 -11.93
CA ARG A 139 -1.11 -0.02 -10.66
C ARG A 139 -1.38 -1.53 -10.81
N ALA A 140 -0.97 -2.32 -9.81
CA ALA A 140 -1.27 -3.76 -9.68
C ALA A 140 -2.71 -4.08 -9.19
N ILE A 141 -3.50 -3.09 -8.73
CA ILE A 141 -4.85 -3.31 -8.15
C ILE A 141 -5.95 -2.98 -9.18
N ARG A 142 -5.86 -3.53 -10.38
CA ARG A 142 -7.04 -3.65 -11.24
C ARG A 142 -6.96 -4.91 -12.12
N PRO A 143 -7.31 -6.08 -11.58
CA PRO A 143 -7.59 -7.25 -12.40
C PRO A 143 -9.04 -7.17 -12.87
N THR A 144 -9.33 -6.26 -13.80
CA THR A 144 -10.51 -6.39 -14.66
C THR A 144 -10.06 -6.08 -16.07
N ALA A 145 -9.69 -7.15 -16.78
CA ALA A 145 -9.87 -7.22 -18.21
C ALA A 145 -11.38 -7.03 -18.49
N LEU A 146 -11.82 -5.77 -18.60
CA LEU A 146 -12.95 -5.48 -19.46
C LEU A 146 -12.37 -5.47 -20.87
N PRO A 147 -12.86 -6.33 -21.77
CA PRO A 147 -12.39 -6.33 -23.14
C PRO A 147 -12.69 -4.96 -23.76
N CYS A 148 -11.63 -4.31 -24.27
CA CYS A 148 -11.78 -3.33 -25.32
C CYS A 148 -12.50 -4.01 -26.49
N ALA A 149 -13.78 -3.67 -26.71
CA ALA A 149 -14.52 -3.60 -27.98
C ALA A 149 -16.03 -3.61 -27.62
N HIS A 150 -16.92 -2.73 -28.07
CA HIS A 150 -17.07 -2.17 -29.41
C HIS A 150 -17.80 -0.81 -29.35
N TRP A 151 -17.69 -0.08 -30.45
CA TRP A 151 -18.76 0.80 -30.96
C TRP A 151 -20.07 0.05 -31.14
#